data_AF-A0A7K4DBJ4-F1
#
_entry.id   AF-A0A7K4DBJ4-F1
#
_cell.length_a   1.000
_cell.length_b   1.000
_cell.length_c   1.000
_cell.angle_alpha   90.00
_cell.angle_beta   90.00
_cell.angle_gamma   90.00
#
_symmetry.space_group_name_H-M   'P 1'
#
loop_
_entity.id
_entity.type
_entity.pdbx_description
1 polymer ?
#
loop_
_entity_poly.entity_id
_entity_poly.type
_entity_poly.pdbx_seq_one_letter_code
_entity_poly.pdbx_strand_id
1 'polypeptide(L)' 'RDSARFWIDLPIGKNGQKEKVMIEYYALRDKEGNYLGCLESSQNISGIQKLEGEKRLVD' A
#
# COMPACT_ATOMS: atom_id res chain seq x y z
N ARG A 1 9.95 -2.01 -16.27
CA ARG A 1 9.01 -1.45 -15.26
C ARG A 1 9.41 -2.10 -13.95
N ASP A 2 10.11 -1.39 -13.07
CA ASP A 2 10.64 -1.96 -11.82
C ASP A 2 9.64 -1.91 -10.66
N SER A 3 8.49 -1.26 -10.88
CA SER A 3 7.38 -1.25 -9.95
C SER A 3 6.02 -1.16 -10.65
N ALA A 4 4.99 -1.59 -9.94
CA ALA A 4 3.59 -1.38 -10.29
C ALA A 4 2.84 -0.93 -9.03
N ARG A 5 2.02 0.11 -9.16
CA ARG A 5 1.18 0.64 -8.07
C ARG A 5 -0.23 0.83 -8.58
N PHE A 6 -1.20 0.29 -7.86
CA PHE A 6 -2.62 0.47 -8.17
C PHE A 6 -3.44 0.35 -6.89
N TRP A 7 -4.73 0.63 -7.00
CA TRP A 7 -5.67 0.50 -5.89
C TRP A 7 -6.97 -0.14 -6.37
N ILE A 8 -7.59 -0.91 -5.49
CA ILE A 8 -8.86 -1.58 -5.73
C ILE A 8 -9.74 -1.47 -4.49
N ASP A 9 -11.06 -1.46 -4.68
CA ASP A 9 -12.03 -1.48 -3.59
C ASP A 9 -12.38 -2.94 -3.27
N LEU A 10 -12.11 -3.37 -2.04
CA LEU A 10 -12.34 -4.74 -1.58
C LEU A 10 -13.35 -4.78 -0.41
N PRO A 11 -14.26 -5.77 -0.34
CA PRO A 11 -15.27 -5.88 0.72
C PRO A 11 -14.68 -6.49 2.02
N ILE A 12 -13.61 -5.89 2.54
CA ILE A 12 -12.88 -6.35 3.73
C ILE A 12 -13.21 -5.54 4.99
N GLY A 13 -14.05 -4.52 4.88
CA GLY A 13 -14.51 -3.71 6.00
C GLY A 13 -15.60 -4.39 6.82
N LYS A 14 -16.02 -3.74 7.92
CA LYS A 14 -17.13 -4.22 8.76
C LYS A 14 -18.39 -4.40 7.90
N ASN A 15 -19.11 -5.50 8.12
CA ASN A 15 -20.33 -5.85 7.37
C ASN A 15 -20.15 -5.87 5.84
N GLY A 16 -18.94 -6.19 5.35
CA GLY A 16 -18.64 -6.24 3.92
C GLY A 16 -18.51 -4.87 3.26
N GLN A 17 -18.32 -3.80 4.05
CA GLN A 17 -18.02 -2.47 3.51
C GLN A 17 -16.79 -2.52 2.60
N LYS A 18 -16.87 -1.80 1.48
CA LYS A 18 -15.74 -1.60 0.58
C LYS A 18 -14.69 -0.71 1.25
N GLU A 19 -13.48 -1.23 1.29
CA GLU A 19 -12.29 -0.53 1.74
C GLU A 19 -11.34 -0.37 0.55
N LYS A 20 -10.67 0.77 0.45
CA LYS A 20 -9.69 1.01 -0.61
C LYS A 20 -8.35 0.41 -0.19
N VAL A 21 -7.87 -0.54 -0.98
CA VAL A 21 -6.57 -1.18 -0.77
C VAL A 21 -5.60 -0.69 -1.84
N MET A 22 -4.48 -0.13 -1.42
CA MET A 22 -3.35 0.19 -2.28
C MET A 22 -2.42 -1.02 -2.33
N ILE A 23 -2.05 -1.43 -3.55
CA ILE A 23 -1.17 -2.58 -3.81
C ILE A 23 0.02 -2.09 -4.62
N GLU A 24 1.21 -2.45 -4.15
CA GLU A 24 2.49 -2.03 -4.71
C GLU A 24 3.42 -3.23 -4.89
N TYR A 25 3.96 -3.38 -6.09
CA TYR A 25 4.97 -4.38 -6.42
C TYR A 25 6.30 -3.70 -6.69
N TYR A 26 7.37 -4.25 -6.12
CA TYR A 26 8.73 -3.79 -6.29
C TYR A 26 9.64 -4.95 -6.69
N ALA A 27 10.36 -4.81 -7.80
CA ALA A 27 11.43 -5.74 -8.12
C ALA A 27 12.63 -5.47 -7.20
N LEU A 28 12.96 -6.44 -6.35
CA LEU A 28 14.12 -6.41 -5.48
C LEU A 28 15.36 -6.84 -6.26
N ARG A 29 16.44 -6.08 -6.11
CA ARG A 29 17.75 -6.37 -6.71
C ARG A 29 18.84 -6.22 -5.68
N ASP A 30 19.92 -6.98 -5.82
CA ASP A 30 21.13 -6.78 -5.02
C ASP A 30 21.92 -5.56 -5.49
N LYS A 31 23.07 -5.31 -4.85
CA LYS A 31 23.96 -4.18 -5.18
C LYS A 31 24.56 -4.28 -6.59
N GLU A 32 24.61 -5.47 -7.17
CA GLU A 32 25.14 -5.75 -8.50
C GLU A 32 24.04 -5.72 -9.57
N GLY A 33 22.78 -5.53 -9.16
CA GLY A 33 21.61 -5.45 -10.04
C GLY A 33 20.92 -6.79 -10.32
N ASN A 34 21.40 -7.89 -9.72
CA ASN A 34 20.80 -9.20 -9.90
C ASN A 34 19.42 -9.24 -9.26
N TYR A 35 18.46 -9.83 -9.95
CA TYR A 35 17.09 -9.95 -9.47
C TYR A 35 17.01 -10.92 -8.29
N LEU A 36 16.52 -10.43 -7.15
CA LEU A 36 16.35 -11.21 -5.93
C LEU A 36 14.91 -11.69 -5.73
N GLY A 37 13.93 -11.00 -6.31
CA GLY A 37 12.52 -11.33 -6.14
C GLY A 37 11.60 -10.12 -6.24
N CYS A 38 10.35 -10.30 -5.83
CA CYS A 38 9.33 -9.27 -5.84
C CYS A 38 8.82 -9.04 -4.41
N LEU A 39 8.79 -7.78 -3.98
CA LEU A 39 8.10 -7.37 -2.75
C LEU A 39 6.72 -6.85 -3.12
N GLU A 40 5.67 -7.47 -2.58
CA GLU A 40 4.32 -6.92 -2.59
C GLU A 40 4.02 -6.23 -1.26
N SER A 41 3.49 -5.01 -1.32
CA SER A 41 2.87 -4.33 -0.19
C SER A 41 1.41 -4.08 -0.48
N SER A 42 0.54 -4.50 0.44
CA SER A 42 -0.91 -4.30 0.38
C SER A 42 -1.37 -3.57 1.63
N GLN A 43 -1.92 -2.36 1.48
CA GLN A 43 -2.32 -1.49 2.58
C GLN A 43 -3.77 -1.02 2.42
N ASN A 44 -4.59 -1.17 3.46
CA ASN A 44 -5.87 -0.48 3.53
C ASN A 44 -5.62 1.02 3.76
N ILE A 45 -5.97 1.85 2.77
CA ILE A 45 -5.77 3.29 2.80
C ILE A 45 -7.07 4.07 3.05
N SER A 46 -8.21 3.42 3.28
CA SER A 46 -9.49 4.12 3.52
C SER A 46 -9.44 5.09 4.68
N GLY A 47 -8.70 4.74 5.74
CA GLY A 47 -8.48 5.62 6.89
C GLY A 47 -7.58 6.80 6.53
N ILE A 48 -6.52 6.54 5.75
CA ILE A 48 -5.57 7.55 5.30
C ILE A 48 -6.28 8.60 4.42
N GLN A 49 -7.19 8.18 3.53
CA GLN A 49 -7.95 9.10 2.68
C GLN A 49 -8.87 10.06 3.44
N LYS A 50 -9.18 9.77 4.71
CA LYS A 50 -10.04 10.60 5.58
C LYS A 50 -9.24 11.56 6.45
N LEU A 51 -7.90 11.47 6.44
CA LEU A 51 -7.06 12.36 7.23
C LEU A 51 -7.11 13.76 6.64
N GLU A 52 -7.32 14.75 7.50
CA GLU A 52 -7.29 16.17 7.19
C GLU A 52 -6.45 16.91 8.24
N GLY A 53 -5.95 18.09 7.91
CA GLY A 53 -5.10 18.88 8.79
C GLY A 53 -3.79 18.17 9.15
N GLU A 54 -3.35 18.29 10.41
CA GLU A 54 -2.08 17.74 10.88
C GLU A 54 -2.26 17.06 12.24
N LYS A 55 -1.69 15.87 12.42
CA LYS A 55 -1.54 15.23 13.73
C LYS A 55 -0.05 15.15 14.06
N ARG A 56 0.39 15.98 15.00
CA ARG A 56 1.78 16.01 15.49
C ARG A 56 1.91 15.11 16.70
N LEU A 57 3.11 14.56 16.90
CA LEU A 57 3.43 13.83 18.13
C LEU A 57 3.27 14.79 19.31
N VAL A 58 2.51 14.35 20.31
CA VAL A 58 2.50 14.90 21.67
C VAL A 58 2.95 13.74 22.55
N ASP A 59 3.87 13.99 23.48
CA ASP A 59 4.37 12.97 24.43
C ASP A 59 3.22 12.17 25.07
#